data_AF-A0A382RJ93-F1
#
_entry.id   AF-A0A382RJ93-F1
#
_cell.length_a   1.000
_cell.length_b   1.000
_cell.length_c   1.000
_cell.angle_alpha   90.00
_cell.angle_beta   90.00
_cell.angle_gamma   90.00
#
_symmetry.space_group_name_H-M   'P 1'
#
loop_
_entity.id
_entity.type
_entity.pdbx_description
1 polymer ?
#
loop_
_entity_poly.entity_id
_entity_poly.type
_entity_poly.pdbx_seq_one_letter_code
_entity_poly.pdbx_strand_id
1 'polypeptide(L)'
;MKTYFSILIIIFLFSLIACGGSGSSSSEFEPSSNIYEMSDVVAAGWKMKKGFEIAEFPNSTDARWGFAPTQSREVAVIRYPTVELARTDGLKAAEEQTEYIEPVDGIIAYGDKVEKTACRGFADYSPPYKLSHTTDTRFGIKGTLILNKGSFTEELSFPLNAECPRREPFYRVYIIEGNLVFLGELLRKEDLEMVNSAIIDLIIKMKEVKNG
;
A
#
# COMPACT_ATOMS: atom_id res chain seq x y z
N MET A 1 24.01 53.04 -35.22
CA MET A 1 22.72 52.30 -35.33
C MET A 1 22.91 50.79 -35.51
N LYS A 2 23.82 50.31 -36.38
CA LYS A 2 24.03 48.86 -36.58
C LYS A 2 24.56 48.10 -35.35
N THR A 3 25.40 48.72 -34.52
CA THR A 3 25.96 48.10 -33.31
C THR A 3 24.94 47.92 -32.18
N TYR A 4 24.03 48.88 -31.99
CA TYR A 4 22.95 48.79 -31.01
C TYR A 4 21.87 47.77 -31.41
N PHE A 5 21.65 47.59 -32.72
CA PHE A 5 20.74 46.57 -33.25
C PHE A 5 21.26 45.14 -33.02
N SER A 6 22.57 44.92 -33.17
CA SER A 6 23.20 43.63 -32.82
C SER A 6 23.14 43.32 -31.33
N ILE A 7 23.26 44.33 -30.44
CA ILE A 7 23.16 44.13 -28.99
C ILE A 7 21.73 43.75 -28.57
N LEU A 8 20.70 44.37 -29.17
CA LEU A 8 19.30 44.04 -28.91
C LEU A 8 18.94 42.60 -29.36
N ILE A 9 19.51 42.13 -30.47
CA ILE A 9 19.30 40.75 -30.94
C ILE A 9 19.97 39.73 -30.02
N ILE A 10 21.15 40.04 -29.45
CA ILE A 10 21.84 39.16 -28.50
C ILE A 10 21.05 39.05 -27.18
N ILE A 11 20.47 40.15 -26.69
CA ILE A 11 19.63 40.13 -25.47
C ILE A 11 18.35 39.32 -25.70
N PHE A 12 17.75 39.41 -26.89
CA PHE A 12 16.56 38.61 -27.25
C PHE A 12 16.87 37.10 -27.41
N LEU A 13 18.08 36.75 -27.85
CA LEU A 13 18.54 35.35 -27.94
C LEU A 13 18.80 34.73 -26.55
N PHE A 14 19.25 35.53 -25.56
CA PHE A 14 19.42 35.04 -24.19
C PHE A 14 18.09 34.79 -23.45
N SER A 15 17.00 35.47 -23.82
CA SER A 15 15.67 35.19 -23.26
C SER A 15 15.03 33.87 -23.73
N LEU A 16 15.60 33.20 -24.74
CA LEU A 16 15.08 31.92 -25.25
C LEU A 16 15.76 30.69 -24.64
N ILE A 17 16.74 30.86 -23.74
CA ILE A 17 17.47 29.77 -23.07
C ILE A 17 16.95 29.51 -21.64
N ALA A 18 16.01 30.32 -21.13
CA ALA A 18 15.29 30.04 -19.89
C ALA A 18 14.05 29.17 -20.16
N CYS A 19 14.22 28.01 -20.78
CA CYS A 19 13.20 26.96 -20.82
C CYS A 19 13.92 25.60 -20.77
N GLY A 20 14.15 25.14 -19.55
CA GLY A 20 14.86 23.90 -19.26
C GLY A 20 14.92 23.62 -17.77
N GLY A 21 13.99 24.16 -16.99
CA GLY A 21 13.65 23.59 -15.70
C GLY A 21 12.75 22.40 -16.02
N SER A 22 13.25 21.19 -15.84
CA SER A 22 12.43 19.99 -15.69
C SER A 22 11.53 20.21 -14.48
N GLY A 23 10.44 20.95 -14.70
CA GLY A 23 9.28 20.96 -13.85
C GLY A 23 8.75 19.54 -13.90
N SER A 24 9.16 18.74 -12.93
CA SER A 24 8.28 17.69 -12.42
C SER A 24 7.06 18.45 -11.92
N SER A 25 6.10 18.68 -12.81
CA SER A 25 4.73 18.95 -12.40
C SER A 25 4.23 17.64 -11.79
N SER A 26 4.67 17.38 -10.56
CA SER A 26 3.79 16.74 -9.61
C SER A 26 2.60 17.69 -9.52
N SER A 27 1.61 17.47 -10.38
CA SER A 27 0.28 18.00 -10.14
C SER A 27 -0.09 17.43 -8.78
N GLU A 28 0.08 18.24 -7.74
CA GLU A 28 -0.33 17.91 -6.39
C GLU A 28 -1.78 17.44 -6.50
N PHE A 29 -2.07 16.25 -5.96
CA PHE A 29 -3.41 15.68 -6.03
C PHE A 29 -4.32 16.58 -5.19
N GLU A 30 -5.01 17.50 -5.85
CA GLU A 30 -5.87 18.48 -5.18
C GLU A 30 -7.18 17.82 -4.74
N PRO A 31 -7.45 17.73 -3.42
CA PRO A 31 -8.65 17.07 -2.91
C PRO A 31 -9.91 17.87 -3.30
N SER A 32 -10.87 17.22 -3.96
CA SER A 32 -12.09 17.89 -4.41
C SER A 32 -13.11 18.11 -3.28
N SER A 33 -14.08 18.99 -3.54
CA SER A 33 -15.27 19.21 -2.70
C SER A 33 -16.51 18.44 -3.19
N ASN A 34 -16.32 17.45 -4.05
CA ASN A 34 -17.42 16.68 -4.64
C ASN A 34 -18.01 15.68 -3.64
N ILE A 35 -19.31 15.43 -3.76
CA ILE A 35 -20.00 14.35 -3.05
C ILE A 35 -20.14 13.17 -4.00
N TYR A 36 -19.61 12.02 -3.59
CA TYR A 36 -19.61 10.76 -4.31
C TYR A 36 -20.48 9.72 -3.61
N GLU A 37 -20.98 8.81 -4.45
CA GLU A 37 -21.67 7.60 -4.03
C GLU A 37 -20.75 6.39 -4.17
N MET A 38 -21.03 5.30 -3.43
CA MET A 38 -20.30 4.05 -3.61
C MET A 38 -20.44 3.51 -5.04
N SER A 39 -21.55 3.80 -5.72
CA SER A 39 -21.76 3.46 -7.13
C SER A 39 -20.77 4.14 -8.08
N ASP A 40 -20.30 5.34 -7.75
CA ASP A 40 -19.31 6.06 -8.58
C ASP A 40 -17.99 5.28 -8.60
N VAL A 41 -17.58 4.77 -7.42
CA VAL A 41 -16.37 3.95 -7.29
C VAL A 41 -16.53 2.60 -7.99
N VAL A 42 -17.70 1.98 -7.88
CA VAL A 42 -18.02 0.73 -8.59
C VAL A 42 -17.99 0.93 -10.10
N ALA A 43 -18.53 2.03 -10.60
CA ALA A 43 -18.53 2.38 -12.02
C ALA A 43 -17.10 2.64 -12.54
N ALA A 44 -16.18 3.08 -11.68
CA ALA A 44 -14.74 3.15 -11.95
C ALA A 44 -14.04 1.77 -12.06
N GLY A 45 -14.77 0.68 -11.84
CA GLY A 45 -14.27 -0.70 -11.92
C GLY A 45 -13.84 -1.31 -10.59
N TRP A 46 -14.07 -0.63 -9.47
CA TRP A 46 -13.85 -1.23 -8.14
C TRP A 46 -14.89 -2.29 -7.83
N LYS A 47 -14.43 -3.51 -7.54
CA LYS A 47 -15.29 -4.66 -7.27
C LYS A 47 -15.59 -4.75 -5.78
N MET A 48 -16.64 -4.07 -5.36
CA MET A 48 -17.14 -4.07 -3.97
C MET A 48 -17.30 -5.49 -3.42
N LYS A 49 -16.88 -5.69 -2.16
CA LYS A 49 -17.03 -6.94 -1.40
C LYS A 49 -17.78 -6.66 -0.09
N LYS A 50 -17.22 -7.08 1.04
CA LYS A 50 -17.86 -7.01 2.35
C LYS A 50 -17.56 -5.69 3.05
N GLY A 51 -18.33 -5.42 4.10
CA GLY A 51 -18.00 -4.38 5.07
C GLY A 51 -16.83 -4.80 5.96
N PHE A 52 -16.42 -3.85 6.80
CA PHE A 52 -15.57 -4.09 7.95
C PHE A 52 -16.35 -4.88 9.02
N GLU A 53 -15.68 -5.76 9.75
CA GLU A 53 -16.31 -6.68 10.70
C GLU A 53 -16.31 -6.16 12.14
N ILE A 54 -15.31 -5.35 12.52
CA ILE A 54 -15.04 -4.94 13.90
C ILE A 54 -14.89 -3.41 14.01
N ALA A 55 -14.26 -2.77 13.03
CA ALA A 55 -14.03 -1.34 13.01
C ALA A 55 -15.36 -0.58 12.86
N GLU A 56 -15.57 0.36 13.76
CA GLU A 56 -16.68 1.30 13.69
C GLU A 56 -16.20 2.62 13.09
N PHE A 57 -16.98 3.16 12.16
CA PHE A 57 -16.69 4.45 11.52
C PHE A 57 -17.83 5.42 11.86
N PRO A 58 -17.71 6.21 12.95
CA PRO A 58 -18.73 7.15 13.38
C PRO A 58 -19.12 8.10 12.24
N ASN A 59 -20.42 8.39 12.12
CA ASN A 59 -20.97 9.28 11.09
C ASN A 59 -20.72 8.86 9.63
N SER A 60 -20.13 7.69 9.38
CA SER A 60 -20.06 7.13 8.04
C SER A 60 -21.44 6.63 7.59
N THR A 61 -21.64 6.63 6.28
CA THR A 61 -22.85 6.09 5.64
C THR A 61 -22.64 4.71 5.08
N ASP A 62 -21.41 4.38 4.68
CA ASP A 62 -21.01 3.06 4.22
C ASP A 62 -19.50 2.89 4.39
N ALA A 63 -19.05 1.66 4.61
CA ALA A 63 -17.64 1.32 4.75
C ALA A 63 -17.41 -0.11 4.26
N ARG A 64 -16.72 -0.25 3.13
CA ARG A 64 -16.53 -1.55 2.47
C ARG A 64 -15.17 -1.65 1.83
N TRP A 65 -14.68 -2.87 1.72
CA TRP A 65 -13.50 -3.19 0.94
C TRP A 65 -13.87 -3.91 -0.35
N GLY A 66 -12.97 -3.86 -1.31
CA GLY A 66 -13.14 -4.47 -2.63
C GLY A 66 -11.84 -4.45 -3.40
N PHE A 67 -11.87 -4.93 -4.65
CA PHE A 67 -10.66 -5.00 -5.47
C PHE A 67 -10.64 -3.89 -6.52
N ALA A 68 -9.55 -3.13 -6.56
CA ALA A 68 -9.28 -2.18 -7.62
C ALA A 68 -9.15 -2.90 -8.98
N PRO A 69 -9.48 -2.23 -10.10
CA PRO A 69 -9.41 -2.84 -11.42
C PRO A 69 -7.98 -3.19 -11.84
N THR A 70 -6.99 -2.41 -11.39
CA THR A 70 -5.57 -2.63 -11.66
C THR A 70 -4.95 -3.49 -10.57
N GLN A 71 -4.15 -4.49 -10.93
CA GLN A 71 -3.39 -5.38 -10.02
C GLN A 71 -4.23 -6.22 -9.04
N SER A 72 -5.57 -6.14 -9.08
CA SER A 72 -6.46 -6.77 -8.09
C SER A 72 -6.06 -6.46 -6.65
N ARG A 73 -5.53 -5.24 -6.41
CA ARG A 73 -5.21 -4.74 -5.06
C ARG A 73 -6.48 -4.54 -4.27
N GLU A 74 -6.48 -4.92 -3.00
CA GLU A 74 -7.60 -4.57 -2.14
C GLU A 74 -7.56 -3.08 -1.77
N VAL A 75 -8.69 -2.40 -1.98
CA VAL A 75 -8.91 -1.00 -1.61
C VAL A 75 -10.19 -0.94 -0.78
N ALA A 76 -10.09 -0.37 0.42
CA ALA A 76 -11.25 -0.01 1.22
C ALA A 76 -11.71 1.42 0.92
N VAL A 77 -13.01 1.60 0.99
CA VAL A 77 -13.69 2.88 0.76
C VAL A 77 -14.66 3.11 1.92
N ILE A 78 -14.49 4.24 2.59
CA ILE A 78 -15.38 4.71 3.66
C ILE A 78 -16.04 5.99 3.17
N ARG A 79 -17.37 6.02 3.14
CA ARG A 79 -18.16 7.15 2.66
C ARG A 79 -18.78 7.90 3.81
N TYR A 80 -18.58 9.21 3.82
CA TYR A 80 -19.23 10.13 4.74
C TYR A 80 -20.34 10.93 4.02
N PRO A 81 -21.34 11.46 4.76
CA PRO A 81 -22.39 12.28 4.16
C PRO A 81 -21.86 13.58 3.55
N THR A 82 -20.80 14.16 4.13
CA THR A 82 -20.22 15.44 3.69
C THR A 82 -18.70 15.36 3.62
N VAL A 83 -18.11 16.33 2.91
CA VAL A 83 -16.66 16.48 2.77
C VAL A 83 -16.00 16.80 4.10
N GLU A 84 -16.67 17.60 4.95
CA GLU A 84 -16.19 17.98 6.27
C GLU A 84 -16.05 16.76 7.17
N LEU A 85 -17.07 15.89 7.20
CA LEU A 85 -17.03 14.64 7.97
C LEU A 85 -15.95 13.69 7.45
N ALA A 86 -15.71 13.62 6.14
CA ALA A 86 -14.59 12.85 5.61
C ALA A 86 -13.24 13.41 6.05
N ARG A 87 -13.08 14.74 6.13
CA ARG A 87 -11.84 15.38 6.57
C ARG A 87 -11.63 15.34 8.08
N THR A 88 -12.66 15.13 8.88
CA THR A 88 -12.54 14.98 10.33
C THR A 88 -12.58 13.51 10.75
N ASP A 89 -13.74 12.87 10.63
CA ASP A 89 -13.99 11.51 11.10
C ASP A 89 -13.34 10.50 10.15
N GLY A 90 -13.38 10.79 8.84
CA GLY A 90 -12.71 9.98 7.83
C GLY A 90 -11.19 9.99 7.94
N LEU A 91 -10.59 11.15 8.21
CA LEU A 91 -9.15 11.26 8.47
C LEU A 91 -8.75 10.42 9.68
N LYS A 92 -9.49 10.55 10.79
CA LYS A 92 -9.25 9.75 11.98
C LYS A 92 -9.38 8.24 11.70
N ALA A 93 -10.43 7.83 11.00
CA ALA A 93 -10.60 6.43 10.60
C ALA A 93 -9.43 5.94 9.74
N ALA A 94 -8.93 6.78 8.83
CA ALA A 94 -7.82 6.45 7.96
C ALA A 94 -6.50 6.29 8.73
N GLU A 95 -6.20 7.22 9.62
CA GLU A 95 -5.05 7.16 10.52
C GLU A 95 -5.10 5.89 11.38
N GLU A 96 -6.24 5.60 11.99
CA GLU A 96 -6.44 4.41 12.83
C GLU A 96 -6.29 3.10 12.03
N GLN A 97 -6.79 3.01 10.80
CA GLN A 97 -6.67 1.79 9.99
C GLN A 97 -5.30 1.61 9.34
N THR A 98 -4.50 2.67 9.24
CA THR A 98 -3.15 2.63 8.65
C THR A 98 -2.04 2.75 9.69
N GLU A 99 -2.40 2.83 10.98
CA GLU A 99 -1.47 3.05 12.09
C GLU A 99 -0.41 1.94 12.14
N TYR A 100 0.82 2.35 11.83
CA TYR A 100 2.02 1.52 11.97
C TYR A 100 2.75 1.95 13.24
N ILE A 101 2.97 0.99 14.14
CA ILE A 101 3.74 1.21 15.36
C ILE A 101 5.07 0.50 15.21
N GLU A 102 6.17 1.19 15.50
CA GLU A 102 7.50 0.55 15.49
C GLU A 102 7.55 -0.52 16.59
N PRO A 103 7.79 -1.80 16.24
CA PRO A 103 7.77 -2.88 17.20
C PRO A 103 8.96 -2.76 18.17
N VAL A 104 8.68 -2.60 19.46
CA VAL A 104 9.71 -2.50 20.51
C VAL A 104 10.30 -3.87 20.84
N ASP A 105 9.45 -4.89 21.02
CA ASP A 105 9.85 -6.25 21.46
C ASP A 105 9.10 -7.39 20.75
N GLY A 106 8.39 -7.12 19.64
CA GLY A 106 7.31 -8.00 19.19
C GLY A 106 7.07 -8.15 17.69
N ILE A 107 6.18 -9.09 17.42
CA ILE A 107 5.58 -9.40 16.11
C ILE A 107 4.59 -8.31 15.67
N ILE A 108 4.02 -7.53 16.60
CA ILE A 108 2.93 -6.59 16.32
C ILE A 108 3.49 -5.21 15.98
N ALA A 109 3.12 -4.70 14.81
CA ALA A 109 3.50 -3.38 14.30
C ALA A 109 2.28 -2.60 13.78
N TYR A 110 1.12 -2.79 14.41
CA TYR A 110 -0.14 -2.13 14.07
C TYR A 110 -0.81 -1.58 15.32
N GLY A 111 -1.59 -0.50 15.17
CA GLY A 111 -2.37 0.11 16.26
C GLY A 111 -3.60 -0.69 16.68
N ASP A 112 -4.08 -0.47 17.89
CA ASP A 112 -5.16 -1.25 18.52
C ASP A 112 -6.48 -1.25 17.74
N LYS A 113 -6.68 -0.26 16.87
CA LYS A 113 -7.92 -0.06 16.09
C LYS A 113 -7.84 -0.59 14.66
N VAL A 114 -6.69 -1.07 14.23
CA VAL A 114 -6.52 -1.66 12.91
C VAL A 114 -7.30 -2.98 12.84
N GLU A 115 -8.28 -3.05 11.94
CA GLU A 115 -9.06 -4.29 11.78
C GLU A 115 -8.30 -5.34 10.98
N LYS A 116 -7.76 -4.93 9.82
CA LYS A 116 -7.12 -5.84 8.88
C LYS A 116 -5.61 -5.78 9.02
N THR A 117 -4.98 -6.93 9.15
CA THR A 117 -3.53 -7.04 9.29
C THR A 117 -2.93 -8.00 8.26
N ALA A 118 -1.68 -7.74 7.86
CA ALA A 118 -0.91 -8.58 6.94
C ALA A 118 0.36 -9.11 7.61
N CYS A 119 0.72 -10.36 7.30
CA CYS A 119 2.01 -10.92 7.71
C CYS A 119 3.11 -10.55 6.73
N ARG A 120 4.15 -9.90 7.22
CA ARG A 120 5.31 -9.42 6.46
C ARG A 120 6.60 -9.89 7.14
N GLY A 121 7.71 -9.98 6.39
CA GLY A 121 9.03 -10.26 6.98
C GLY A 121 9.73 -11.59 6.67
N PHE A 122 9.25 -12.40 5.72
CA PHE A 122 9.95 -13.64 5.31
C PHE A 122 11.00 -13.49 4.19
N ALA A 123 11.27 -12.28 3.67
CA ALA A 123 12.18 -12.14 2.53
C ALA A 123 13.67 -12.13 2.91
N ASP A 124 14.03 -11.62 4.10
CA ASP A 124 15.43 -11.33 4.45
C ASP A 124 15.96 -12.08 5.68
N TYR A 125 15.11 -12.82 6.40
CA TYR A 125 15.58 -13.73 7.45
C TYR A 125 15.67 -15.14 6.89
N SER A 126 16.88 -15.72 6.96
CA SER A 126 17.02 -17.15 6.80
C SER A 126 16.04 -17.82 7.77
N PRO A 127 15.14 -18.66 7.27
CA PRO A 127 14.17 -19.37 8.12
C PRO A 127 14.90 -20.09 9.26
N PRO A 128 14.27 -20.21 10.44
CA PRO A 128 14.91 -20.73 11.65
C PRO A 128 15.13 -22.25 11.60
N TYR A 129 15.15 -22.87 10.42
CA TYR A 129 15.55 -24.26 10.30
C TYR A 129 17.07 -24.37 10.52
N LYS A 130 17.45 -24.64 11.76
CA LYS A 130 18.69 -25.39 11.98
C LYS A 130 18.39 -26.82 11.54
N LEU A 131 19.09 -27.33 10.53
CA LEU A 131 19.23 -28.76 10.37
C LEU A 131 19.82 -29.27 11.69
N SER A 132 18.99 -29.87 12.55
CA SER A 132 19.52 -30.55 13.73
C SER A 132 20.29 -31.76 13.21
N HIS A 133 21.59 -31.59 13.04
CA HIS A 133 22.49 -32.73 12.98
C HIS A 133 22.41 -33.39 14.36
N THR A 134 21.47 -34.33 14.53
CA THR A 134 21.77 -35.47 15.38
C THR A 134 22.97 -36.11 14.72
N THR A 135 24.17 -35.81 15.21
CA THR A 135 25.40 -36.53 14.87
C THR A 135 25.27 -37.94 15.42
N ASP A 136 24.37 -38.71 14.82
CA ASP A 136 24.44 -40.14 14.89
C ASP A 136 25.61 -40.51 13.97
N THR A 137 26.76 -40.73 14.58
CA THR A 137 28.05 -41.06 13.96
C THR A 137 28.02 -42.36 13.13
N ARG A 138 26.82 -42.90 12.85
CA ARG A 138 26.58 -44.12 12.09
C ARG A 138 26.47 -43.92 10.57
N PHE A 139 26.34 -42.68 10.08
CA PHE A 139 26.03 -42.42 8.65
C PHE A 139 27.17 -41.83 7.79
N GLY A 140 28.39 -41.73 8.32
CA GLY A 140 29.52 -41.27 7.50
C GLY A 140 30.84 -41.19 8.25
N ILE A 141 31.94 -41.35 7.51
CA ILE A 141 33.27 -40.98 7.96
C ILE A 141 33.35 -39.46 7.80
N LYS A 142 33.78 -38.77 8.88
CA LYS A 142 33.93 -37.31 9.00
C LYS A 142 34.11 -36.60 7.64
N GLY A 143 33.04 -36.00 7.12
CA GLY A 143 33.04 -35.23 5.86
C GLY A 143 32.47 -35.93 4.61
N THR A 144 31.96 -37.16 4.70
CA THR A 144 31.31 -37.85 3.57
C THR A 144 30.02 -38.55 3.99
N LEU A 145 28.91 -38.21 3.33
CA LEU A 145 27.58 -38.82 3.52
C LEU A 145 27.38 -39.97 2.53
N ILE A 146 27.09 -41.17 3.04
CA ILE A 146 26.76 -42.34 2.19
C ILE A 146 25.25 -42.39 1.99
N LEU A 147 24.78 -41.90 0.84
CA LEU A 147 23.36 -41.73 0.51
C LEU A 147 22.55 -43.04 0.56
N ASN A 148 23.19 -44.19 0.30
CA ASN A 148 22.52 -45.50 0.28
C ASN A 148 22.37 -46.16 1.66
N LYS A 149 22.83 -45.51 2.75
CA LYS A 149 22.69 -46.03 4.10
C LYS A 149 21.69 -45.26 4.95
N GLY A 150 21.34 -44.02 4.61
CA GLY A 150 20.39 -43.21 5.38
C GLY A 150 18.95 -43.42 4.92
N SER A 151 18.04 -43.71 5.85
CA SER A 151 16.63 -43.39 5.63
C SER A 151 16.42 -41.94 6.02
N PHE A 152 16.31 -41.04 5.05
CA PHE A 152 15.84 -39.68 5.29
C PHE A 152 14.34 -39.73 5.50
N THR A 153 13.90 -39.69 6.75
CA THR A 153 12.52 -39.35 7.07
C THR A 153 12.45 -37.83 7.15
N GLU A 154 11.93 -37.19 6.10
CA GLU A 154 11.38 -35.84 6.25
C GLU A 154 10.17 -35.96 7.19
N GLU A 155 10.39 -35.79 8.49
CA GLU A 155 9.30 -35.34 9.34
C GLU A 155 9.01 -33.90 8.93
N LEU A 156 8.14 -33.75 7.94
CA LEU A 156 7.44 -32.52 7.65
C LEU A 156 6.50 -32.23 8.83
N SER A 157 7.06 -31.90 9.98
CA SER A 157 6.35 -31.06 10.93
C SER A 157 6.33 -29.67 10.29
N PHE A 158 5.40 -29.45 9.35
CA PHE A 158 4.95 -28.09 9.09
C PHE A 158 4.47 -27.60 10.46
N PRO A 159 5.11 -26.61 11.10
CA PRO A 159 4.43 -25.93 12.18
C PRO A 159 3.17 -25.37 11.53
N LEU A 160 2.03 -25.99 11.80
CA LEU A 160 0.72 -25.60 11.27
C LEU A 160 0.39 -24.13 11.60
N ASN A 161 1.19 -23.50 12.47
CA ASN A 161 1.13 -22.11 12.85
C ASN A 161 2.57 -21.53 12.89
N ALA A 162 3.23 -21.37 11.74
CA ALA A 162 4.40 -20.50 11.71
C ALA A 162 3.93 -19.10 12.14
N GLU A 163 4.31 -18.69 13.35
CA GLU A 163 3.91 -17.41 13.91
C GLU A 163 4.35 -16.30 12.96
N CYS A 164 3.43 -15.42 12.62
CA CYS A 164 3.65 -14.28 11.74
C CYS A 164 4.90 -13.53 12.21
N PRO A 165 6.01 -13.43 11.45
CA PRO A 165 7.24 -12.83 11.98
C PRO A 165 7.06 -11.35 12.34
N ARG A 166 6.23 -10.67 11.55
CA ARG A 166 5.77 -9.32 11.79
C ARG A 166 4.39 -9.14 11.17
N ARG A 167 3.43 -8.76 11.99
CA ARG A 167 2.07 -8.43 11.63
C ARG A 167 1.96 -6.90 11.57
N GLU A 168 1.57 -6.39 10.42
CA GLU A 168 1.44 -4.96 10.12
C GLU A 168 0.00 -4.62 9.76
N PRO A 169 -0.38 -3.32 9.78
CA PRO A 169 -1.63 -2.92 9.18
C PRO A 169 -1.67 -3.32 7.70
N PHE A 170 -2.82 -3.86 7.29
CA PHE A 170 -3.02 -4.37 5.94
C PHE A 170 -3.01 -3.21 4.94
N TYR A 171 -3.74 -2.15 5.27
CA TYR A 171 -3.68 -0.86 4.57
C TYR A 171 -2.51 -0.03 5.09
N ARG A 172 -1.80 0.64 4.19
CA ARG A 172 -0.60 1.44 4.54
C ARG A 172 -0.64 2.87 4.01
N VAL A 173 -1.55 3.16 3.11
CA VAL A 173 -1.73 4.47 2.50
C VAL A 173 -3.21 4.77 2.49
N TYR A 174 -3.55 6.03 2.75
CA TYR A 174 -4.89 6.52 2.60
C TYR A 174 -4.93 7.81 1.77
N ILE A 175 -6.04 8.03 1.08
CA ILE A 175 -6.31 9.27 0.34
C ILE A 175 -7.76 9.67 0.61
N ILE A 176 -7.99 10.95 0.89
CA ILE A 176 -9.34 11.51 1.04
C ILE A 176 -9.65 12.32 -0.22
N GLU A 177 -10.74 11.96 -0.91
CA GLU A 177 -11.24 12.68 -2.09
C GLU A 177 -12.73 12.95 -1.91
N GLY A 178 -13.10 14.23 -1.86
CA GLY A 178 -14.49 14.61 -1.57
C GLY A 178 -14.95 14.08 -0.21
N ASN A 179 -16.06 13.36 -0.22
CA ASN A 179 -16.62 12.69 0.97
C ASN A 179 -16.17 11.22 1.14
N LEU A 180 -15.18 10.76 0.37
CA LEU A 180 -14.68 9.38 0.42
C LEU A 180 -13.28 9.31 1.00
N VAL A 181 -13.02 8.27 1.78
CA VAL A 181 -11.69 7.85 2.24
C VAL A 181 -11.34 6.54 1.57
N PHE A 182 -10.20 6.50 0.89
CA PHE A 182 -9.64 5.32 0.26
C PHE A 182 -8.47 4.80 1.09
N LEU A 183 -8.43 3.49 1.36
CA LEU A 183 -7.32 2.82 2.04
C LEU A 183 -6.74 1.74 1.11
N GLY A 184 -5.45 1.82 0.81
CA GLY A 184 -4.78 0.89 -0.11
C GLY A 184 -3.95 -0.16 0.60
N GLU A 185 -4.14 -1.42 0.22
CA GLU A 185 -3.29 -2.53 0.62
C GLU A 185 -1.86 -2.30 0.13
N LEU A 186 -0.84 -2.56 0.96
CA LEU A 186 0.54 -2.64 0.48
C LEU A 186 0.86 -4.07 0.04
N LEU A 187 1.13 -4.33 -1.24
CA LEU A 187 1.49 -5.68 -1.69
C LEU A 187 2.96 -5.99 -1.40
N ARG A 188 3.35 -7.25 -1.62
CA ARG A 188 4.75 -7.67 -1.46
C ARG A 188 5.60 -7.05 -2.57
N LYS A 189 6.75 -6.47 -2.21
CA LYS A 189 7.72 -5.80 -3.11
C LYS A 189 7.27 -4.44 -3.66
N GLU A 190 6.24 -3.86 -3.08
CA GLU A 190 5.86 -2.47 -3.37
C GLU A 190 6.32 -1.56 -2.24
N ASP A 191 6.48 -0.28 -2.58
CA ASP A 191 6.63 0.81 -1.63
C ASP A 191 5.32 1.60 -1.50
N LEU A 192 5.30 2.57 -0.59
CA LEU A 192 4.12 3.39 -0.31
C LEU A 192 3.74 4.29 -1.49
N GLU A 193 4.69 4.72 -2.31
CA GLU A 193 4.43 5.58 -3.48
C GLU A 193 3.69 4.82 -4.57
N MET A 194 4.02 3.54 -4.78
CA MET A 194 3.28 2.65 -5.67
C MET A 194 1.84 2.45 -5.21
N VAL A 195 1.60 2.27 -3.90
CA VAL A 195 0.23 2.16 -3.36
C VAL A 195 -0.53 3.47 -3.59
N ASN A 196 0.08 4.60 -3.26
CA ASN A 196 -0.51 5.92 -3.42
C ASN A 196 -0.93 6.16 -4.89
N SER A 197 -0.04 5.86 -5.82
CA SER A 197 -0.30 6.01 -7.26
C SER A 197 -1.45 5.11 -7.72
N ALA A 198 -1.52 3.87 -7.25
CA ALA A 198 -2.60 2.95 -7.57
C ALA A 198 -3.98 3.43 -7.06
N ILE A 199 -4.03 4.09 -5.89
CA ILE A 199 -5.27 4.69 -5.38
C ILE A 199 -5.66 5.92 -6.22
N ILE A 200 -4.69 6.79 -6.55
CA ILE A 200 -4.93 7.96 -7.41
C ILE A 200 -5.49 7.55 -8.77
N ASP A 201 -4.96 6.50 -9.39
CA ASP A 201 -5.47 5.98 -10.66
C ASP A 201 -6.94 5.57 -10.60
N LEU A 202 -7.35 4.94 -9.48
CA LEU A 202 -8.76 4.59 -9.25
C LEU A 202 -9.62 5.84 -9.08
N ILE A 203 -9.13 6.84 -8.34
CA ILE A 203 -9.84 8.10 -8.12
C ILE A 203 -10.01 8.88 -9.43
N ILE A 204 -8.97 8.94 -10.27
CA ILE A 204 -9.04 9.60 -11.59
C ILE A 204 -10.13 8.95 -12.45
N LYS A 205 -10.14 7.61 -12.54
CA LYS A 205 -11.19 6.88 -13.28
C LYS A 205 -12.59 7.15 -12.73
N MET A 206 -12.73 7.21 -11.41
CA MET A 206 -14.00 7.57 -10.78
C MET A 206 -14.46 8.98 -11.16
N LYS A 207 -13.53 9.95 -11.18
CA LYS A 207 -13.81 11.33 -11.58
C LYS A 207 -14.20 11.44 -13.05
N GLU A 208 -13.53 10.70 -13.93
CA GLU A 208 -13.86 10.60 -15.36
C GLU A 208 -15.27 10.05 -15.56
N VAL A 209 -15.62 8.95 -14.89
CA VAL A 209 -16.94 8.32 -15.00
C VAL A 209 -18.05 9.21 -14.47
N LYS A 210 -17.79 10.03 -13.44
CA LYS A 210 -18.79 10.95 -12.91
C LYS A 210 -19.05 12.16 -13.80
N ASN A 211 -18.02 12.61 -14.51
CA ASN A 211 -18.07 13.82 -15.34
C ASN A 211 -18.43 13.55 -16.81
N GLY A 212 -18.34 12.29 -17.26
CA GLY A 212 -18.69 11.85 -18.61
C GLY A 212 -20.12 11.33 -18.71
#